data_AF-A0A7S3QKY1-F1
#
_entry.id   AF-A0A7S3QKY1-F1
#
_cell.length_a   1.000
_cell.length_b   1.000
_cell.length_c   1.000
_cell.angle_alpha   90.00
_cell.angle_beta   90.00
_cell.angle_gamma   90.00
#
_symmetry.space_group_name_H-M   'P 1'
#
loop_
_entity.id
_entity.type
_entity.pdbx_description
1 polymer ?
#
loop_
_entity_poly.entity_id
_entity_poly.type
_entity_poly.pdbx_seq_one_letter_code
_entity_poly.pdbx_strand_id
1 'polypeptide(L)'
;MGKEDIQQYIKAAHPSFLRPLQFFPAWQGVLTLAFSGFPPSFKKLKEEINENLAAAIPKESPGSMWPKMTLGALKDHVRLTPEMLGRISKICSEVSSDFDLSDPASTSQISGAPGFLSLYPVARGRQRGWVSCSKPFGG
;
A
#
# COMPACT_ATOMS: atom_id res chain seq x y z
N MET A 1 13.74 -19.04 -18.07
CA MET A 1 14.15 -18.16 -16.97
C MET A 1 14.44 -19.03 -15.77
N GLY A 2 15.69 -19.11 -15.34
CA GLY A 2 16.09 -19.89 -14.18
C GLY A 2 15.72 -19.13 -12.90
N LYS A 3 15.49 -19.83 -11.80
CA LYS A 3 15.28 -19.19 -10.48
C LYS A 3 16.44 -18.26 -10.07
N GLU A 4 17.58 -18.41 -10.72
CA GLU A 4 18.83 -17.67 -10.51
C GLU A 4 18.70 -16.17 -10.82
N ASP A 5 17.89 -15.79 -11.80
CA ASP A 5 17.78 -14.39 -12.26
C ASP A 5 17.13 -13.47 -11.21
N ILE A 6 16.27 -14.00 -10.35
CA ILE A 6 15.63 -13.25 -9.26
C ILE A 6 16.51 -13.24 -8.00
N GLN A 7 17.31 -14.28 -7.78
CA GLN A 7 18.15 -14.41 -6.59
C GLN A 7 19.21 -13.31 -6.49
N GLN A 8 19.76 -12.85 -7.62
CA GLN A 8 20.71 -11.73 -7.62
C GLN A 8 20.09 -10.45 -7.06
N TYR A 9 18.84 -10.15 -7.42
CA TYR A 9 18.13 -8.95 -6.96
C TYR A 9 17.78 -9.06 -5.48
N ILE A 10 17.40 -10.24 -5.00
CA ILE A 10 17.15 -10.49 -3.57
C ILE A 10 18.43 -10.30 -2.75
N LYS A 11 19.57 -10.82 -3.22
CA LYS A 11 20.86 -10.66 -2.52
C LYS A 11 21.34 -9.22 -2.47
N ALA A 12 21.06 -8.44 -3.52
CA ALA A 12 21.41 -7.02 -3.58
C ALA A 12 20.46 -6.11 -2.77
N ALA A 13 19.27 -6.61 -2.40
CA ALA A 13 18.27 -5.85 -1.68
C ALA A 13 18.68 -5.61 -0.22
N HIS A 14 18.39 -4.42 0.30
CA HIS A 14 18.64 -4.07 1.69
C HIS A 14 17.39 -4.33 2.56
N PRO A 15 17.52 -4.90 3.76
CA PRO A 15 16.41 -5.00 4.70
C PRO A 15 15.75 -3.64 4.93
N SER A 16 14.42 -3.60 4.97
CA SER A 16 13.68 -2.34 5.09
C SER A 16 12.35 -2.56 5.79
N PHE A 17 11.85 -1.51 6.44
CA PHE A 17 10.61 -1.54 7.19
C PHE A 17 9.48 -0.89 6.38
N LEU A 18 8.34 -1.58 6.32
CA LEU A 18 7.09 -0.99 5.84
C LEU A 18 6.35 -0.39 7.03
N ARG A 19 5.90 0.85 6.91
CA ARG A 19 5.13 1.53 7.97
C ARG A 19 3.64 1.29 7.74
N PRO A 20 2.94 0.59 8.65
CA PRO A 20 1.49 0.43 8.58
C PRO A 20 0.81 1.80 8.49
N LEU A 21 -0.23 1.90 7.67
CA LEU A 21 -0.98 3.15 7.47
C LEU A 21 -2.44 3.01 7.87
N GLN A 22 -3.14 1.99 7.36
CA GLN A 22 -4.55 1.79 7.66
C GLN A 22 -5.01 0.39 7.27
N PHE A 23 -5.97 -0.13 8.02
CA PHE A 23 -6.80 -1.24 7.58
C PHE A 23 -7.93 -0.72 6.70
N PHE A 24 -8.33 -1.52 5.70
CA PHE A 24 -9.52 -1.23 4.90
C PHE A 24 -10.06 -2.50 4.22
N PRO A 25 -11.38 -2.58 3.96
CA PRO A 25 -11.94 -3.60 3.09
C PRO A 25 -11.67 -3.27 1.62
N ALA A 26 -10.80 -4.05 0.99
CA ALA A 26 -10.55 -4.02 -0.45
C ALA A 26 -11.64 -4.77 -1.23
N TRP A 27 -11.45 -4.86 -2.54
CA TRP A 27 -12.41 -5.44 -3.48
C TRP A 27 -12.96 -6.80 -3.01
N GLN A 28 -14.27 -7.01 -3.19
CA GLN A 28 -14.98 -8.22 -2.73
C GLN A 28 -14.92 -8.48 -1.22
N GLY A 29 -14.64 -7.45 -0.40
CA GLY A 29 -14.61 -7.59 1.06
C GLY A 29 -13.32 -8.20 1.61
N VAL A 30 -12.23 -8.14 0.84
CA VAL A 30 -10.91 -8.61 1.28
C VAL A 30 -10.33 -7.63 2.31
N LEU A 31 -10.14 -8.08 3.54
CA LEU A 31 -9.53 -7.25 4.59
C LEU A 31 -8.04 -7.07 4.31
N THR A 32 -7.61 -5.81 4.25
CA THR A 32 -6.27 -5.42 3.80
C THR A 32 -5.62 -4.43 4.75
N LEU A 33 -4.33 -4.59 5.03
CA LEU A 33 -3.47 -3.57 5.62
C LEU A 33 -2.71 -2.82 4.52
N ALA A 34 -2.89 -1.51 4.45
CA ALA A 34 -2.08 -0.62 3.61
C ALA A 34 -0.84 -0.14 4.38
N PHE A 35 0.23 0.14 3.64
CA PHE A 35 1.42 0.80 4.17
C PHE A 35 1.60 2.19 3.53
N SER A 36 2.37 3.07 4.17
CA SER A 36 2.54 4.47 3.74
C SER A 36 3.27 4.64 2.40
N GLY A 37 3.95 3.60 1.93
CA GLY A 37 4.68 3.59 0.66
C GLY A 37 5.80 2.56 0.67
N PHE A 38 6.38 2.31 -0.51
CA PHE A 38 7.57 1.47 -0.60
C PHE A 38 8.80 2.26 -0.11
N PRO A 39 9.64 1.69 0.77
CA PRO A 39 10.97 2.22 1.04
C PRO A 39 11.77 2.38 -0.26
N PRO A 40 12.72 3.33 -0.33
CA PRO A 40 13.52 3.55 -1.55
C PRO A 40 14.19 2.28 -2.09
N SER A 41 14.66 1.40 -1.21
CA SER A 41 15.22 0.09 -1.53
C SER A 41 14.24 -0.82 -2.28
N PHE A 42 13.00 -0.92 -1.81
CA PHE A 42 11.93 -1.73 -2.42
C PHE A 42 11.47 -1.14 -3.73
N LYS A 43 11.36 0.20 -3.80
CA LYS A 43 11.00 0.89 -5.03
C LYS A 43 12.03 0.62 -6.12
N LYS A 44 13.32 0.82 -5.81
CA LYS A 44 14.45 0.54 -6.71
C LYS A 44 14.44 -0.93 -7.17
N LEU A 45 14.29 -1.86 -6.23
CA LEU A 45 14.22 -3.30 -6.53
C LEU A 45 13.08 -3.63 -7.52
N LYS A 46 11.88 -3.06 -7.30
CA LYS A 46 10.74 -3.27 -8.20
C LYS A 46 10.98 -2.68 -9.59
N GLU A 47 11.60 -1.50 -9.67
CA GLU A 47 11.96 -0.85 -10.93
C GLU A 47 12.98 -1.69 -11.69
N GLU A 48 14.05 -2.15 -11.04
CA GLU A 48 15.07 -3.01 -11.64
C GLU A 48 14.50 -4.35 -12.14
N ILE A 49 13.60 -4.97 -11.38
CA ILE A 49 12.91 -6.20 -11.81
C ILE A 49 12.02 -5.93 -13.03
N ASN A 50 11.24 -4.85 -13.01
CA ASN A 50 10.34 -4.51 -14.10
C ASN A 50 11.09 -4.16 -15.39
N GLU A 51 12.26 -3.52 -15.30
CA GLU A 51 13.08 -3.13 -16.46
C GLU A 51 13.86 -4.31 -17.03
N ASN A 52 14.57 -5.04 -16.17
CA ASN A 52 15.51 -6.07 -16.63
C ASN A 52 14.84 -7.43 -16.90
N LEU A 53 13.66 -7.68 -16.33
CA LEU A 53 12.92 -8.93 -16.52
C LEU A 53 11.61 -8.73 -17.32
N ALA A 54 11.41 -7.57 -17.95
CA ALA A 54 10.19 -7.21 -18.69
C ALA A 54 9.75 -8.27 -19.72
N ALA A 55 10.70 -8.94 -20.37
CA ALA A 55 10.43 -9.96 -21.38
C ALA A 55 9.96 -11.30 -20.77
N ALA A 56 10.18 -11.51 -19.47
CA ALA A 56 9.99 -12.79 -18.81
C ALA A 56 8.93 -12.77 -17.69
N ILE A 57 8.56 -11.59 -17.18
CA ILE A 57 7.46 -11.43 -16.21
C ILE A 57 6.37 -10.49 -16.76
N PRO A 58 5.08 -10.78 -16.50
CA PRO A 58 4.01 -9.87 -16.85
C PRO A 58 4.17 -8.52 -16.16
N LYS A 59 3.73 -7.46 -16.83
CA LYS A 59 3.68 -6.13 -16.24
C LYS A 59 2.84 -6.13 -14.97
N GLU A 60 3.33 -5.44 -13.97
CA GLU A 60 2.63 -5.28 -12.70
C GLU A 60 1.23 -4.67 -12.86
N SER A 61 0.25 -5.25 -12.16
CA SER A 61 -1.11 -4.73 -12.13
C SER A 61 -1.18 -3.42 -11.32
N PRO A 62 -2.05 -2.45 -11.69
CA PRO A 62 -2.19 -1.19 -10.95
C PRO A 62 -2.47 -1.42 -9.46
N GLY A 63 -3.25 -2.46 -9.14
CA GLY A 63 -3.62 -2.82 -7.78
C GLY A 63 -2.47 -3.24 -6.87
N SER A 64 -1.31 -3.61 -7.40
CA SER A 64 -0.13 -4.04 -6.64
C SER A 64 1.00 -3.01 -6.62
N MET A 65 0.81 -1.86 -7.30
CA MET A 65 1.79 -0.76 -7.33
C MET A 65 1.95 -0.05 -5.98
N TRP A 66 1.11 -0.35 -4.99
CA TRP A 66 1.26 0.13 -3.63
C TRP A 66 1.43 -1.04 -2.65
N PRO A 67 2.23 -0.86 -1.59
CA PRO A 67 2.43 -1.90 -0.60
C PRO A 67 1.14 -2.16 0.17
N LYS A 68 0.75 -3.43 0.21
CA LYS A 68 -0.41 -3.90 0.96
C LYS A 68 -0.23 -5.35 1.37
N MET A 69 -0.97 -5.75 2.40
CA MET A 69 -1.00 -7.12 2.89
C MET A 69 -2.45 -7.56 3.07
N THR A 70 -2.81 -8.69 2.47
CA THR A 70 -4.11 -9.33 2.71
C THR A 70 -4.10 -10.00 4.08
N LEU A 71 -5.11 -9.71 4.90
CA LEU A 71 -5.29 -10.31 6.22
C LEU A 71 -6.39 -11.37 6.23
N GLY A 72 -7.39 -11.21 5.38
CA GLY A 72 -8.51 -12.14 5.28
C GLY A 72 -9.33 -11.92 4.02
N ALA A 73 -9.94 -12.99 3.54
CA ALA A 73 -10.83 -12.98 2.38
C ALA A 73 -12.11 -13.74 2.71
N LEU A 74 -13.19 -13.38 2.03
CA LEU A 74 -14.43 -14.14 2.08
C LEU A 74 -14.26 -15.46 1.32
N LYS A 75 -15.09 -16.44 1.68
CA LYS A 75 -15.27 -17.65 0.87
C LYS A 75 -15.84 -17.27 -0.50
N ASP A 76 -15.60 -18.13 -1.48
CA ASP A 76 -16.13 -17.95 -2.82
C ASP A 76 -17.64 -17.80 -2.81
N HIS A 77 -18.13 -16.94 -3.72
CA HIS A 77 -19.55 -16.60 -3.88
C HIS A 77 -20.22 -15.92 -2.68
N VAL A 78 -19.50 -15.65 -1.59
CA VAL A 78 -20.00 -14.83 -0.48
C VAL A 78 -19.71 -13.36 -0.76
N ARG A 79 -20.65 -12.49 -0.39
CA ARG A 79 -20.52 -11.02 -0.52
C ARG A 79 -20.92 -10.36 0.79
N LEU A 80 -20.23 -9.27 1.12
CA LEU A 80 -20.65 -8.40 2.22
C LEU A 80 -21.93 -7.68 1.80
N THR A 81 -22.91 -7.64 2.71
CA THR A 81 -24.01 -6.68 2.58
C THR A 81 -23.48 -5.25 2.79
N PRO A 82 -24.16 -4.22 2.29
CA PRO A 82 -23.76 -2.83 2.54
C PRO A 82 -23.64 -2.50 4.04
N GLU A 83 -24.52 -3.07 4.86
CA GLU A 83 -24.47 -2.91 6.31
C GLU A 83 -23.21 -3.54 6.92
N MET A 84 -22.88 -4.78 6.53
CA MET A 84 -21.65 -5.46 6.98
C MET A 84 -20.40 -4.70 6.54
N LEU A 85 -20.38 -4.20 5.31
CA LEU A 85 -19.29 -3.38 4.80
C LEU A 85 -19.13 -2.09 5.61
N GLY A 86 -20.24 -1.44 5.97
CA GLY A 86 -20.24 -0.26 6.84
C GLY A 86 -19.65 -0.56 8.22
N ARG A 87 -20.05 -1.68 8.83
CA ARG A 87 -19.50 -2.14 10.13
C ARG A 87 -18.00 -2.42 10.06
N ILE A 88 -17.55 -3.17 9.04
CA ILE A 88 -16.12 -3.48 8.85
C ILE A 88 -15.31 -2.22 8.59
N SER A 89 -15.82 -1.30 7.75
CA SER A 89 -15.13 -0.04 7.45
C SER A 89 -14.98 0.83 8.70
N LYS A 90 -16.01 0.85 9.56
CA LYS A 90 -15.94 1.53 10.86
C LYS A 90 -14.85 0.96 11.75
N ILE A 91 -14.84 -0.37 11.93
CA ILE A 91 -13.80 -1.06 12.74
C ILE A 91 -12.41 -0.79 12.16
N CYS A 92 -12.25 -0.87 10.83
CA CYS A 92 -10.98 -0.58 10.17
C CYS A 92 -10.51 0.84 10.48
N SER A 93 -11.40 1.83 10.43
CA SER A 93 -11.08 3.22 10.76
C SER A 93 -10.69 3.39 12.23
N GLU A 94 -11.37 2.73 13.16
CA GLU A 94 -11.10 2.80 14.60
C GLU A 94 -9.75 2.18 14.94
N VAL A 95 -9.42 1.01 14.40
CA VAL A 95 -8.12 0.37 14.66
C VAL A 95 -6.98 1.10 13.96
N SER A 96 -7.25 1.74 12.81
CA SER A 96 -6.23 2.49 12.08
C SER A 96 -5.79 3.76 12.81
N SER A 97 -6.63 4.36 13.67
CA SER A 97 -6.24 5.57 14.40
C SER A 97 -5.07 5.34 15.37
N ASP A 98 -4.81 4.09 15.75
CA ASP A 98 -3.69 3.75 16.62
C ASP A 98 -2.33 3.88 15.91
N PHE A 99 -2.32 3.85 14.57
CA PHE A 99 -1.08 3.96 13.80
C PHE A 99 -0.45 5.36 13.90
N ASP A 100 -1.26 6.41 14.04
CA ASP A 100 -0.79 7.80 14.18
C ASP A 100 -0.07 8.07 15.50
N LEU A 101 -0.28 7.22 16.52
CA LEU A 101 0.29 7.40 17.86
C LEU A 101 1.67 6.74 18.03
N SER A 102 2.12 5.98 17.03
CA SER A 102 3.27 5.08 17.16
C SER A 102 4.58 5.59 16.55
N ASP A 103 4.63 6.86 16.09
CA ASP A 103 5.86 7.47 15.57
C ASP A 103 6.59 8.30 16.64
N PRO A 104 7.62 7.76 17.33
CA PRO A 104 8.56 8.55 18.14
C PRO A 104 9.53 9.41 17.30
N ALA A 105 9.32 9.53 15.99
CA ALA A 105 10.22 10.25 15.07
C ALA A 105 9.83 11.71 14.81
N SER A 106 8.81 12.26 15.47
CA SER A 106 8.30 13.62 15.22
C SER A 106 8.84 14.71 16.17
N THR A 107 9.75 14.38 17.09
CA THR A 107 10.46 15.38 17.92
C THR A 107 11.94 15.48 17.55
N SER A 108 12.22 16.18 16.46
CA SER A 108 13.45 16.95 16.34
C SER A 108 13.17 18.19 15.51
N GLN A 109 13.04 19.30 16.22
CA GLN A 109 13.04 20.64 15.64
C GLN A 109 14.33 20.82 14.85
N ILE A 110 14.22 21.15 13.56
CA ILE A 110 15.29 21.81 12.82
C ILE A 110 14.81 23.23 12.56
N SER A 111 15.23 24.12 13.45
CA SER A 111 15.27 25.55 13.20
C SER A 111 16.39 25.84 12.20
N GLY A 112 16.06 26.35 11.01
CA GLY A 112 17.02 27.09 10.18
C GLY A 112 17.08 26.71 8.70
N ALA A 113 16.69 27.70 7.89
CA ALA A 113 17.05 27.96 6.48
C ALA A 113 16.18 27.35 5.35
N PRO A 114 16.01 28.12 4.24
CA PRO A 114 14.86 28.02 3.34
C PRO A 114 15.17 27.23 2.06
N GLY A 115 14.13 26.66 1.47
CA GLY A 115 14.16 26.25 0.05
C GLY A 115 14.39 24.76 -0.18
N PHE A 116 13.46 23.92 0.24
CA PHE A 116 13.18 22.70 -0.51
C PHE A 116 11.67 22.43 -0.46
N LEU A 117 10.99 22.63 -1.60
CA LEU A 117 9.59 22.28 -1.78
C LEU A 117 9.46 20.75 -1.64
N SER A 118 9.18 20.30 -0.41
CA SER A 118 8.75 18.94 -0.13
C SER A 118 7.38 18.71 -0.75
N LEU A 119 7.37 18.24 -1.99
CA LEU A 119 6.22 17.66 -2.68
C LEU A 119 5.92 16.26 -2.12
N TYR A 120 5.62 16.18 -0.83
CA TYR A 120 4.84 15.07 -0.28
C TYR A 120 3.53 15.66 0.23
N PRO A 121 2.37 15.23 -0.31
CA PRO A 121 1.10 15.67 0.24
C PRO A 121 0.98 15.09 1.65
N VAL A 122 1.22 15.95 2.65
CA VAL A 122 0.66 15.78 3.99
C VAL A 122 -0.84 15.65 3.82
N ALA A 123 -1.39 14.48 4.14
CA ALA A 123 -2.81 14.20 4.14
C ALA A 123 -3.49 14.95 5.30
N ARG A 124 -3.51 16.29 5.23
CA ARG A 124 -4.45 17.11 5.99
C ARG A 124 -5.75 17.17 5.20
N GLY A 125 -6.84 16.89 5.91
CA GLY A 125 -8.16 16.60 5.39
C GLY A 125 -8.60 17.50 4.23
N ARG A 126 -8.81 16.86 3.07
CA ARG A 126 -9.86 17.22 2.10
C ARG A 126 -9.98 16.08 1.12
N GLN A 127 -11.21 15.62 0.91
CA GLN A 127 -11.61 14.62 -0.07
C GLN A 127 -10.76 14.71 -1.36
N ARG A 128 -9.91 13.71 -1.59
CA ARG A 128 -9.42 13.40 -2.93
C ARG A 128 -9.80 11.97 -3.19
N GLY A 129 -10.66 11.80 -4.19
CA GLY A 129 -11.28 10.54 -4.54
C GLY A 129 -10.23 9.45 -4.65
N TRP A 130 -10.43 8.41 -3.85
CA TRP A 130 -9.97 7.09 -4.23
C TRP A 130 -10.51 6.85 -5.63
N VAL A 131 -9.64 6.46 -6.56
CA VAL A 131 -10.12 5.89 -7.82
C VAL A 131 -10.84 4.60 -7.42
N SER A 132 -12.14 4.73 -7.15
CA SER A 132 -13.06 3.63 -7.22
C SER A 132 -12.95 3.13 -8.65
N CYS A 133 -12.17 2.07 -8.85
CA CYS A 133 -12.31 1.23 -10.04
C CYS A 133 -13.66 0.49 -9.92
N SER A 134 -14.74 1.26 -9.95
CA SER A 134 -16.08 0.77 -10.24
C SER A 134 -16.08 0.45 -11.74
N LYS A 135 -15.67 -0.76 -12.09
CA LYS A 135 -16.27 -1.38 -13.27
C LYS A 135 -17.76 -1.57 -12.95
N PRO A 136 -18.68 -1.17 -13.83
CA PRO A 136 -20.10 -1.41 -13.61
C PRO A 136 -20.33 -2.92 -13.48
N PHE A 137 -21.11 -3.31 -12.47
CA PHE A 137 -21.78 -4.61 -12.47
C PHE A 137 -22.78 -4.59 -13.64
N GLY A 138 -22.43 -5.27 -14.73
CA GLY A 138 -23.33 -5.82 -15.73
C GLY A 138 -22.68 -7.14 -16.14
N GLY A 139 -23.32 -8.30 -16.03
CA GLY A 139 -24.67 -8.60 -16.52
C GLY A 139 -24.45 -9.66 -17.59
#